data_AF-A0A1D8S264-F1
#
_entry.id   AF-A0A1D8S264-F1
#
_cell.length_a   1.000
_cell.length_b   1.000
_cell.length_c   1.000
_cell.angle_alpha   90.00
_cell.angle_beta   90.00
_cell.angle_gamma   90.00
#
_symmetry.space_group_name_H-M   'P 1'
#
loop_
_entity.id
_entity.type
_entity.pdbx_description
1 polymer ?
#
loop_
_entity_poly.entity_id
_entity_poly.type
_entity_poly.pdbx_seq_one_letter_code
_entity_poly.pdbx_strand_id
1 'polypeptide(L)'
;MRCTECDHVHKVQPETAETVERQVVVSQDGDSFSTTVSVPAEERVRVGEEFIVETEEAIMQVRITDLETGEETRASTADAGDVETFWTRAVDNVSVKVTLHPREGDPDDTRSLTAYVPGDFEFTIGERMTLGEDEFEVTDIHVRETAIDRYPFQKLGDEGDTVEAKDIKRVYGYEEGTTRAWSAW
;
A
#
# COMPACT_ATOMS: atom_id res chain seq x y z
N MET A 1 22.52 -31.03 22.48
CA MET A 1 23.73 -30.64 23.25
C MET A 1 24.47 -31.91 23.69
N ARG A 2 25.81 -31.92 23.65
CA ARG A 2 26.62 -33.08 24.09
C ARG A 2 27.23 -32.75 25.45
N CYS A 3 26.90 -33.56 26.46
CA CYS A 3 27.50 -33.39 27.79
C CYS A 3 28.95 -33.89 27.76
N THR A 4 29.89 -33.06 28.18
CA THR A 4 31.33 -33.41 28.23
C THR A 4 31.70 -34.36 29.36
N GLU A 5 30.77 -34.66 30.27
CA GLU A 5 31.01 -35.51 31.44
C GLU A 5 30.59 -36.97 31.24
N CYS A 6 29.58 -37.23 30.39
CA CYS A 6 29.04 -38.58 30.19
C CYS A 6 28.87 -39.00 28.72
N ASP A 7 29.38 -38.20 27.78
CA ASP A 7 29.35 -38.44 26.33
C ASP A 7 27.95 -38.66 25.71
N HIS A 8 26.88 -38.41 26.49
CA HIS A 8 25.51 -38.50 26.02
C HIS A 8 25.12 -37.26 25.21
N VAL A 9 24.54 -37.52 24.04
CA VAL A 9 23.96 -36.49 23.18
C VAL A 9 22.48 -36.38 23.51
N HIS A 10 22.08 -35.27 24.13
CA HIS A 10 20.68 -34.91 24.28
C HIS A 10 20.23 -34.21 23.00
N LYS A 11 19.28 -34.83 22.28
CA LYS A 11 18.51 -34.13 21.26
C LYS A 11 17.60 -33.15 22.00
N VAL A 12 18.01 -31.88 22.02
CA VAL A 12 17.10 -30.80 22.39
C VAL A 12 16.32 -30.53 21.11
N GLN A 13 15.03 -30.89 21.11
CA GLN A 13 14.13 -30.35 20.10
C GLN A 13 14.00 -28.86 20.41
N PRO A 14 14.34 -27.95 19.48
CA PRO A 14 13.96 -26.56 19.65
C PRO A 14 12.45 -26.50 19.83
N GLU A 15 12.01 -25.68 20.79
CA GLU A 15 10.59 -25.41 20.99
C GLU A 15 10.05 -24.84 19.68
N THR A 16 9.06 -25.53 19.09
CA THR A 16 8.38 -25.01 17.90
C THR A 16 7.63 -23.77 18.35
N ALA A 17 7.93 -22.61 17.74
CA ALA A 17 7.22 -21.37 18.04
C ALA A 17 5.71 -21.61 17.92
N GLU A 18 4.96 -21.26 18.97
CA GLU A 18 3.51 -21.42 18.97
C GLU A 18 2.94 -20.53 17.86
N THR A 19 2.17 -21.12 16.94
CA THR A 19 1.52 -20.38 15.85
C THR A 19 0.08 -20.06 16.22
N VAL A 20 -0.36 -18.84 15.92
CA VAL A 20 -1.73 -18.38 16.10
C VAL A 20 -2.37 -18.10 14.75
N GLU A 21 -3.67 -18.35 14.65
CA GLU A 21 -4.48 -17.92 13.52
C GLU A 21 -5.05 -16.52 13.82
N ARG A 22 -4.90 -15.60 12.87
CA ARG A 22 -5.26 -14.19 13.05
C ARG A 22 -6.11 -13.68 11.90
N GLN A 23 -7.13 -12.90 12.24
CA GLN A 23 -7.99 -12.29 11.25
C GLN A 23 -7.23 -11.22 10.48
N VAL A 24 -7.40 -11.21 9.17
CA VAL A 24 -6.90 -10.18 8.27
C VAL A 24 -8.08 -9.58 7.52
N VAL A 25 -8.28 -8.28 7.67
CA VAL A 25 -9.22 -7.51 6.84
C VAL A 25 -8.43 -6.85 5.74
N VAL A 26 -8.76 -7.12 4.49
CA VAL A 26 -8.10 -6.54 3.32
C VAL A 26 -9.03 -5.53 2.68
N SER A 27 -8.57 -4.28 2.59
CA SER A 27 -9.25 -3.21 1.86
C SER A 27 -8.69 -3.08 0.45
N GLN A 28 -9.56 -2.99 -0.56
CA GLN A 28 -9.21 -2.80 -1.96
C GLN A 28 -10.30 -1.98 -2.67
N ASP A 29 -9.94 -0.89 -3.33
CA ASP A 29 -10.84 -0.07 -4.17
C ASP A 29 -12.14 0.41 -3.52
N GLY A 30 -12.19 0.49 -2.20
CA GLY A 30 -13.36 0.93 -1.43
C GLY A 30 -14.19 -0.21 -0.84
N ASP A 31 -13.90 -1.44 -1.25
CA ASP A 31 -14.46 -2.66 -0.68
C ASP A 31 -13.47 -3.28 0.32
N SER A 32 -14.01 -4.17 1.17
CA SER A 32 -13.19 -4.94 2.11
C SER A 32 -13.72 -6.35 2.28
N PHE A 33 -12.82 -7.31 2.45
CA PHE A 33 -13.16 -8.68 2.81
C PHE A 33 -12.25 -9.18 3.94
N SER A 34 -12.61 -10.32 4.55
CA SER A 34 -11.86 -10.92 5.64
C SER A 34 -11.30 -12.29 5.24
N THR A 35 -10.13 -12.63 5.78
CA THR A 35 -9.49 -13.94 5.70
C THR A 35 -8.65 -14.16 6.96
N THR A 36 -7.88 -15.25 7.03
CA THR A 36 -6.98 -15.53 8.16
C THR A 36 -5.54 -15.79 7.68
N VAL A 37 -4.59 -15.57 8.59
CA VAL A 37 -3.19 -15.94 8.39
C VAL A 37 -2.67 -16.69 9.62
N SER A 38 -1.79 -17.67 9.40
CA SER A 38 -1.06 -18.35 10.48
C SER A 38 0.30 -17.69 10.67
N VAL A 39 0.58 -17.23 11.89
CA VAL A 39 1.79 -16.46 12.22
C VAL A 39 2.33 -16.91 13.59
N PRO A 40 3.65 -16.94 13.83
CA PRO A 40 4.17 -17.20 15.17
C PRO A 40 3.65 -16.16 16.17
N ALA A 41 3.21 -16.60 17.35
CA ALA A 41 2.64 -15.72 18.37
C ALA A 41 3.62 -14.64 18.83
N GLU A 42 4.91 -14.97 18.86
CA GLU A 42 6.00 -14.05 19.25
C GLU A 42 6.52 -13.21 18.07
N GLU A 43 5.95 -13.32 16.88
CA GLU A 43 6.36 -12.49 15.73
C GLU A 43 5.95 -11.04 15.99
N ARG A 44 6.93 -10.14 15.99
CA ARG A 44 6.70 -8.72 16.26
C ARG A 44 6.34 -7.97 14.98
N VAL A 45 5.06 -7.65 14.84
CA VAL A 45 4.44 -7.03 13.66
C VAL A 45 4.26 -5.52 13.82
N ARG A 46 4.26 -4.79 12.71
CA ARG A 46 4.15 -3.31 12.68
C ARG A 46 3.30 -2.79 11.53
N VAL A 47 2.65 -1.66 11.77
CA VAL A 47 2.05 -0.86 10.69
C VAL A 47 3.15 -0.51 9.67
N GLY A 48 2.82 -0.67 8.39
CA GLY A 48 3.73 -0.45 7.28
C GLY A 48 4.42 -1.71 6.75
N GLU A 49 4.41 -2.81 7.50
CA GLU A 49 4.95 -4.10 7.04
C GLU A 49 4.03 -4.71 5.97
N GLU A 50 4.65 -5.40 5.00
CA GLU A 50 3.97 -6.06 3.89
C GLU A 50 4.12 -7.57 4.01
N PHE A 51 3.06 -8.31 3.69
CA PHE A 51 3.08 -9.77 3.66
C PHE A 51 2.12 -10.30 2.59
N ILE A 52 2.22 -11.60 2.30
CA ILE A 52 1.35 -12.26 1.33
C ILE A 52 0.19 -12.92 2.06
N VAL A 53 -1.01 -12.74 1.51
CA VAL A 53 -2.24 -13.38 1.97
C VAL A 53 -2.79 -14.22 0.82
N GLU A 54 -3.15 -15.46 1.13
CA GLU A 54 -3.83 -16.36 0.21
C GLU A 54 -5.32 -16.37 0.54
N THR A 55 -6.16 -16.15 -0.46
CA THR A 55 -7.61 -16.33 -0.38
C THR A 55 -8.06 -17.40 -1.36
N GLU A 56 -9.33 -17.77 -1.31
CA GLU A 56 -9.93 -18.69 -2.27
C GLU A 56 -9.88 -18.16 -3.72
N GLU A 57 -9.80 -16.84 -3.89
CA GLU A 57 -9.87 -16.16 -5.18
C GLU A 57 -8.50 -15.75 -5.72
N ALA A 58 -7.57 -15.34 -4.84
CA ALA A 58 -6.30 -14.76 -5.25
C ALA A 58 -5.21 -14.84 -4.17
N ILE A 59 -3.96 -14.69 -4.63
CA ILE A 59 -2.81 -14.42 -3.76
C ILE A 59 -2.50 -12.93 -3.87
N MET A 60 -2.48 -12.23 -2.75
CA MET A 60 -2.34 -10.77 -2.70
C MET A 60 -1.19 -10.37 -1.79
N GLN A 61 -0.43 -9.35 -2.22
CA GLN A 61 0.46 -8.63 -1.31
C GLN A 61 -0.33 -7.55 -0.61
N VAL A 62 -0.32 -7.57 0.72
CA VAL A 62 -1.03 -6.61 1.56
C VAL A 62 -0.07 -5.88 2.47
N ARG A 63 -0.42 -4.65 2.86
CA ARG A 63 0.31 -3.87 3.86
C ARG A 63 -0.54 -3.65 5.09
N ILE A 64 0.04 -3.85 6.27
CA ILE A 64 -0.58 -3.51 7.55
C ILE A 64 -0.76 -1.99 7.63
N THR A 65 -2.01 -1.56 7.80
CA THR A 65 -2.38 -0.16 8.02
C THR A 65 -2.74 0.11 9.48
N ASP A 66 -3.16 -0.92 10.21
CA ASP A 66 -3.49 -0.81 11.63
C ASP A 66 -3.44 -2.20 12.31
N LEU A 67 -3.23 -2.22 13.63
CA LEU A 67 -3.30 -3.43 14.44
C LEU A 67 -4.33 -3.25 15.54
N GLU A 68 -5.36 -4.08 15.55
CA GLU A 68 -6.36 -4.13 16.61
C GLU A 68 -5.93 -5.17 17.65
N THR A 69 -5.83 -4.76 18.91
CA THR A 69 -5.29 -5.59 20.01
C THR A 69 -6.30 -5.77 21.16
N GLY A 70 -7.58 -5.54 20.88
CA GLY A 70 -8.66 -5.55 21.85
C GLY A 70 -9.79 -4.61 21.47
N GLU A 71 -10.87 -4.61 22.27
CA GLU A 71 -12.03 -3.73 22.07
C GLU A 71 -11.60 -2.25 21.99
N GLU A 72 -11.79 -1.65 20.81
CA GLU A 72 -11.46 -0.25 20.50
C GLU A 72 -9.99 0.14 20.75
N THR A 73 -9.08 -0.84 20.88
CA THR A 73 -7.67 -0.60 21.16
C THR A 73 -6.81 -0.91 19.94
N ARG A 74 -5.98 0.06 19.55
CA ARG A 74 -5.12 -0.02 18.37
C ARG A 74 -3.67 0.29 18.71
N ALA A 75 -2.75 -0.37 18.00
CA ALA A 75 -1.32 -0.20 18.17
C ALA A 75 -0.60 -0.10 16.82
N SER A 76 0.51 0.63 16.76
CA SER A 76 1.37 0.65 15.57
C SER A 76 2.36 -0.52 15.55
N THR A 77 2.52 -1.24 16.66
CA THR A 77 3.42 -2.40 16.82
C THR A 77 2.89 -3.29 17.93
N ALA A 78 2.89 -4.61 17.72
CA ALA A 78 2.50 -5.60 18.73
C ALA A 78 3.17 -6.96 18.42
N ASP A 79 3.12 -7.89 19.36
CA ASP A 79 3.37 -9.30 19.06
C ASP A 79 2.10 -9.89 18.42
N ALA A 80 2.24 -10.74 17.40
CA ALA A 80 1.10 -11.25 16.64
C ALA A 80 0.11 -12.04 17.52
N GLY A 81 0.59 -12.61 18.63
CA GLY A 81 -0.22 -13.23 19.67
C GLY A 81 -1.23 -12.28 20.33
N ASP A 82 -0.91 -10.99 20.44
CA ASP A 82 -1.75 -9.96 21.06
C ASP A 82 -2.65 -9.22 20.07
N VAL A 83 -2.48 -9.45 18.78
CA VAL A 83 -3.33 -8.88 17.73
C VAL A 83 -4.60 -9.72 17.59
N GLU A 84 -5.75 -9.07 17.53
CA GLU A 84 -7.03 -9.69 17.18
C GLU A 84 -7.24 -9.63 15.66
N THR A 85 -7.04 -8.43 15.09
CA THR A 85 -7.27 -8.15 13.67
C THR A 85 -6.11 -7.37 13.05
N PHE A 86 -5.56 -7.88 11.96
CA PHE A 86 -4.72 -7.13 11.04
C PHE A 86 -5.59 -6.33 10.07
N TRP A 87 -5.57 -5.01 10.18
CA TRP A 87 -6.18 -4.14 9.18
C TRP A 87 -5.16 -3.88 8.08
N THR A 88 -5.50 -4.27 6.86
CA THR A 88 -4.58 -4.24 5.73
C THR A 88 -5.20 -3.64 4.48
N ARG A 89 -4.34 -3.29 3.53
CA ARG A 89 -4.73 -2.88 2.18
C ARG A 89 -3.96 -3.69 1.15
N ALA A 90 -4.61 -4.08 0.06
CA ALA A 90 -3.92 -4.62 -1.11
C ALA A 90 -2.95 -3.58 -1.69
N VAL A 91 -1.72 -4.01 -2.00
CA VAL A 91 -0.64 -3.15 -2.49
C VAL A 91 0.08 -3.72 -3.72
N ASP A 92 -0.36 -4.85 -4.25
CA ASP A 92 0.18 -5.46 -5.47
C ASP A 92 -0.28 -4.70 -6.73
N ASN A 93 -1.58 -4.45 -6.85
CA ASN A 93 -2.21 -3.70 -7.93
C ASN A 93 -3.16 -2.69 -7.29
N VAL A 94 -2.98 -1.41 -7.61
CA VAL A 94 -3.64 -0.32 -6.90
C VAL A 94 -4.36 0.62 -7.86
N SER A 95 -5.46 1.20 -7.38
CA SER A 95 -6.08 2.36 -7.99
C SER A 95 -5.46 3.65 -7.45
N VAL A 96 -4.95 4.48 -8.35
CA VAL A 96 -4.40 5.80 -8.04
C VAL A 96 -5.32 6.87 -8.60
N LYS A 97 -5.85 7.74 -7.74
CA LYS A 97 -6.66 8.88 -8.16
C LYS A 97 -5.76 9.96 -8.73
N VAL A 98 -6.00 10.35 -9.97
CA VAL A 98 -5.32 11.43 -10.67
C VAL A 98 -6.29 12.60 -10.80
N THR A 99 -5.87 13.81 -10.43
CA THR A 99 -6.62 15.03 -10.70
C THR A 99 -5.92 15.82 -11.77
N LEU A 100 -6.64 16.05 -12.86
CA LEU A 100 -6.15 16.77 -14.02
C LEU A 100 -6.74 18.17 -14.06
N HIS A 101 -5.85 19.14 -14.11
CA HIS A 101 -6.18 20.54 -14.33
C HIS A 101 -6.03 20.88 -15.82
N PRO A 102 -6.98 21.60 -16.42
CA PRO A 102 -6.84 22.05 -17.79
C PRO A 102 -5.69 23.07 -17.90
N ARG A 103 -4.82 22.93 -18.91
CA ARG A 103 -3.84 23.98 -19.24
C ARG A 103 -4.47 25.16 -19.97
N GLU A 104 -5.50 24.90 -20.76
CA GLU A 104 -6.22 25.88 -21.55
C GLU A 104 -7.72 25.70 -21.36
N GLY A 105 -8.49 26.79 -21.36
CA GLY A 105 -9.94 26.74 -21.19
C GLY A 105 -10.39 27.21 -19.81
N ASP A 106 -11.50 26.65 -19.32
CA ASP A 106 -12.09 27.04 -18.03
C ASP A 106 -11.30 26.40 -16.88
N PRO A 107 -10.72 27.17 -15.94
CA PRO A 107 -9.99 26.60 -14.80
C PRO A 107 -10.86 25.69 -13.91
N ASP A 108 -12.19 25.81 -13.98
CA ASP A 108 -13.12 24.94 -13.26
C ASP A 108 -13.31 23.56 -13.93
N ASP A 109 -12.79 23.32 -15.15
CA ASP A 109 -12.86 22.04 -15.88
C ASP A 109 -11.92 20.94 -15.29
N THR A 110 -11.57 21.03 -14.00
CA THR A 110 -10.76 20.03 -13.31
C THR A 110 -11.52 18.70 -13.20
N ARG A 111 -10.90 17.60 -13.62
CA ARG A 111 -11.49 16.26 -13.56
C ARG A 111 -10.63 15.25 -12.83
N SER A 112 -11.24 14.13 -12.46
CA SER A 112 -10.56 13.03 -11.79
C SER A 112 -10.58 11.76 -12.64
N LEU A 113 -9.43 11.12 -12.76
CA LEU A 113 -9.23 9.82 -13.38
C LEU A 113 -8.72 8.81 -12.35
N THR A 114 -8.78 7.54 -12.70
CA THR A 114 -8.22 6.46 -11.90
C THR A 114 -7.23 5.68 -12.76
N ALA A 115 -5.96 5.69 -12.36
CA ALA A 115 -4.94 4.82 -12.94
C ALA A 115 -4.92 3.49 -12.19
N TYR A 116 -4.93 2.38 -12.94
CA TYR A 116 -4.76 1.03 -12.39
C TYR A 116 -3.37 0.54 -12.76
N VAL A 117 -2.48 0.44 -11.78
CA VAL A 117 -1.06 0.13 -11.98
C VAL A 117 -0.54 -0.82 -10.90
N PRO A 118 0.57 -1.54 -11.16
CA PRO A 118 1.31 -2.23 -10.11
C PRO A 118 1.67 -1.29 -8.96
N GLY A 119 1.68 -1.79 -7.74
CA GLY A 119 1.96 -0.97 -6.56
C GLY A 119 3.38 -0.42 -6.51
N ASP A 120 4.34 -1.08 -7.15
CA ASP A 120 5.72 -0.65 -7.33
C ASP A 120 5.93 0.26 -8.54
N PHE A 121 4.88 0.56 -9.31
CA PHE A 121 4.95 1.54 -10.39
C PHE A 121 5.25 2.93 -9.80
N GLU A 122 6.22 3.63 -10.38
CA GLU A 122 6.68 4.93 -9.88
C GLU A 122 6.03 6.09 -10.66
N PHE A 123 5.45 7.05 -9.96
CA PHE A 123 5.07 8.35 -10.54
C PHE A 123 6.16 9.37 -10.23
N THR A 124 6.58 10.12 -11.25
CA THR A 124 7.66 11.10 -11.14
C THR A 124 7.15 12.51 -11.45
N ILE A 125 7.46 13.48 -10.59
CA ILE A 125 7.13 14.90 -10.83
C ILE A 125 7.87 15.40 -12.07
N GLY A 126 7.15 16.05 -12.99
CA GLY A 126 7.63 16.56 -14.27
C GLY A 126 7.56 15.54 -15.42
N GLU A 127 7.20 14.28 -15.14
CA GLU A 127 7.04 13.26 -16.18
C GLU A 127 5.68 13.38 -16.87
N ARG A 128 5.68 13.15 -18.20
CA ARG A 128 4.46 13.04 -19.00
C ARG A 128 3.96 11.61 -18.99
N MET A 129 2.69 11.45 -18.70
CA MET A 129 2.02 10.16 -18.62
C MET A 129 0.80 10.12 -19.52
N THR A 130 0.50 8.93 -20.04
CA THR A 130 -0.72 8.67 -20.79
C THR A 130 -1.59 7.68 -20.03
N LEU A 131 -2.85 8.07 -19.76
CA LEU A 131 -3.85 7.22 -19.16
C LEU A 131 -5.07 7.15 -20.08
N GLY A 132 -5.22 6.04 -20.81
CA GLY A 132 -6.26 5.93 -21.84
C GLY A 132 -6.01 6.92 -22.96
N GLU A 133 -6.92 7.89 -23.12
CA GLU A 133 -6.87 8.94 -24.15
C GLU A 133 -6.23 10.24 -23.63
N ASP A 134 -5.92 10.29 -22.33
CA ASP A 134 -5.49 11.49 -21.63
C ASP A 134 -3.97 11.52 -21.48
N GLU A 135 -3.34 12.59 -21.95
CA GLU A 135 -1.94 12.89 -21.69
C GLU A 135 -1.83 14.01 -20.66
N PHE A 136 -0.95 13.87 -19.69
CA PHE A 136 -0.76 14.88 -18.64
C PHE A 136 0.67 14.88 -18.09
N GLU A 137 1.11 16.03 -17.60
CA GLU A 137 2.33 16.18 -16.83
C GLU A 137 2.03 16.10 -15.34
N VAL A 138 2.74 15.25 -14.61
CA VAL A 138 2.62 15.12 -13.15
C VAL A 138 3.24 16.33 -12.46
N THR A 139 2.50 17.05 -11.61
CA THR A 139 3.00 18.26 -10.93
C THR A 139 3.12 18.10 -9.43
N ASP A 140 2.22 17.35 -8.81
CA ASP A 140 2.24 17.14 -7.37
C ASP A 140 1.79 15.72 -7.04
N ILE A 141 2.40 15.12 -6.02
CA ILE A 141 1.99 13.82 -5.49
C ILE A 141 1.70 13.97 -4.00
N HIS A 142 0.52 13.54 -3.59
CA HIS A 142 0.15 13.41 -2.18
C HIS A 142 0.36 11.97 -1.74
N VAL A 143 1.21 11.78 -0.74
CA VAL A 143 1.53 10.49 -0.12
C VAL A 143 0.50 10.14 0.95
N ARG A 144 0.22 8.84 1.11
CA ARG A 144 -0.62 8.30 2.18
C ARG A 144 0.03 8.48 3.54
N GLU A 145 -0.78 8.66 4.57
CA GLU A 145 -0.31 8.81 5.95
C GLU A 145 0.58 7.63 6.40
N THR A 146 0.15 6.41 6.06
CA THR A 146 0.87 5.16 6.36
C THR A 146 2.20 4.98 5.61
N ALA A 147 2.56 5.92 4.73
CA ALA A 147 3.79 5.91 3.97
C ALA A 147 4.65 7.17 4.22
N ILE A 148 4.21 8.11 5.06
CA ILE A 148 4.93 9.40 5.27
C ILE A 148 6.38 9.19 5.67
N ASP A 149 6.69 8.20 6.51
CA ASP A 149 8.06 7.95 6.97
C ASP A 149 9.03 7.50 5.85
N ARG A 150 8.52 7.18 4.66
CA ARG A 150 9.32 6.77 3.49
C ARG A 150 9.67 7.94 2.56
N TYR A 151 9.05 9.10 2.74
CA TYR A 151 9.20 10.25 1.84
C TYR A 151 9.54 11.51 2.65
N PRO A 152 10.21 12.51 2.05
CA PRO A 152 10.61 13.71 2.76
C PRO A 152 9.40 14.55 3.24
N PHE A 153 8.30 14.52 2.49
CA PHE A 153 7.09 15.29 2.77
C PHE A 153 5.84 14.51 2.34
N GLN A 154 4.70 14.84 2.96
CA GLN A 154 3.40 14.28 2.55
C GLN A 154 2.97 14.77 1.15
N LYS A 155 3.40 15.97 0.76
CA LYS A 155 3.15 16.54 -0.56
C LYS A 155 4.49 16.77 -1.23
N LEU A 156 4.73 16.09 -2.34
CA LEU A 156 5.89 16.27 -3.21
C LEU A 156 5.51 17.11 -4.42
N GLY A 157 6.47 17.85 -4.94
CA GLY A 157 6.29 18.76 -6.07
C GLY A 157 7.61 19.34 -6.61
N ASP A 158 8.76 18.82 -6.16
CA ASP A 158 10.05 19.18 -6.74
C ASP A 158 10.32 18.27 -7.95
N GLU A 159 10.87 18.82 -9.03
CA GLU A 159 11.14 18.09 -10.27
C GLU A 159 12.00 16.84 -10.02
N GLY A 160 11.55 15.70 -10.53
CA GLY A 160 12.23 14.42 -10.37
C GLY A 160 11.95 13.70 -9.05
N ASP A 161 11.12 14.26 -8.15
CA ASP A 161 10.59 13.51 -7.01
C ASP A 161 9.78 12.30 -7.50
N THR A 162 9.98 11.14 -6.87
CA THR A 162 9.32 9.88 -7.27
C THR A 162 8.60 9.23 -6.09
N VAL A 163 7.43 8.62 -6.37
CA VAL A 163 6.62 7.91 -5.37
C VAL A 163 6.06 6.61 -5.95
N GLU A 164 6.17 5.50 -5.22
CA GLU A 164 5.55 4.22 -5.58
C GLU A 164 4.00 4.34 -5.53
N ALA A 165 3.30 3.79 -6.52
CA ALA A 165 1.86 3.91 -6.67
C ALA A 165 1.09 3.45 -5.44
N LYS A 166 1.57 2.39 -4.75
CA LYS A 166 0.98 1.93 -3.49
C LYS A 166 1.01 3.01 -2.41
N ASP A 167 1.98 3.91 -2.40
CA ASP A 167 2.11 4.95 -1.39
C ASP A 167 1.33 6.21 -1.73
N ILE A 168 0.79 6.32 -2.96
CA ILE A 168 0.08 7.50 -3.43
C ILE A 168 -1.35 7.55 -2.91
N LYS A 169 -1.70 8.69 -2.31
CA LYS A 169 -3.08 9.09 -2.01
C LYS A 169 -3.72 9.76 -3.21
N ARG A 170 -2.97 10.63 -3.90
CA ARG A 170 -3.43 11.32 -5.11
C ARG A 170 -2.27 11.84 -5.96
N VAL A 171 -2.41 11.78 -7.28
CA VAL A 171 -1.57 12.49 -8.24
C VAL A 171 -2.32 13.72 -8.74
N TYR A 172 -1.59 14.80 -8.95
CA TYR A 172 -2.07 16.00 -9.61
C TYR A 172 -1.25 16.23 -10.87
N GLY A 173 -1.90 16.73 -11.90
CA GLY A 173 -1.22 17.05 -13.14
C GLY A 173 -2.00 18.04 -13.98
N TYR A 174 -1.33 18.52 -15.01
CA TYR A 174 -1.91 19.39 -16.02
C TYR A 174 -2.08 18.61 -17.32
N GLU A 175 -3.24 18.73 -17.94
CA GLU A 175 -3.49 18.13 -19.25
C GLU A 175 -2.51 18.66 -20.28
N GLU A 176 -1.83 17.76 -20.98
CA GLU A 176 -1.11 18.09 -22.19
C GLU A 176 -2.12 18.10 -23.34
N GLY A 177 -2.00 19.09 -24.22
CA GLY A 177 -3.05 19.45 -25.16
C GLY A 177 -3.64 18.27 -25.92
N THR A 178 -4.82 17.80 -25.48
CA THR A 178 -5.83 17.42 -26.45
C THR A 178 -6.15 18.72 -27.16
N THR A 179 -5.59 18.92 -28.35
CA THR A 179 -6.16 19.88 -29.30
C THR A 179 -7.64 19.51 -29.31
N ARG A 180 -8.50 20.30 -28.66
CA ARG A 180 -9.95 20.10 -28.69
C ARG A 180 -10.26 19.92 -30.16
N ALA A 181 -10.55 18.68 -30.57
CA ALA A 181 -10.91 18.42 -31.94
C ALA A 181 -12.12 19.32 -32.16
N TRP A 182 -11.89 20.33 -32.99
CA TRP A 182 -12.84 21.36 -33.31
C TRP A 182 -14.10 20.68 -33.86
N SER A 183 -15.10 20.45 -33.03
CA SER A 183 -16.41 20.02 -33.48
C SER A 183 -17.22 21.27 -33.74
N ALA A 184 -17.04 21.84 -34.93
CA ALA A 184 -18.00 22.77 -35.51
C ALA A 184 -19.22 21.97 -35.98
N TRP A 185 -20.23 21.83 -35.12
CA TRP A 185 -21.58 21.45 -35.50
C TRP A 185 -22.58 22.14 -34.57
#